data_AF-A0A8X6VSB7-F1
#
_entry.id   AF-A0A8X6VSB7-F1
#
_cell.length_a   1.000
_cell.length_b   1.000
_cell.length_c   1.000
_cell.angle_alpha   90.00
_cell.angle_beta   90.00
_cell.angle_gamma   90.00
#
_symmetry.space_group_name_H-M   'P 1'
#
loop_
_entity.id
_entity.type
_entity.pdbx_description
1 polymer ?
#
loop_
_entity_poly.entity_id
_entity_poly.type
_entity_poly.pdbx_seq_one_letter_code
_entity_poly.pdbx_strand_id
1 'polypeptide(L)'
;MNSDSENECLIEDRSSDEEFSSSESESDDDCLDSARDWCQIDVTSPLPSHPKFPFTGNPGIKVCIGDSGDPFEYFNLFLDDEMFSFIVEETNRYAESFFENAELAPGSRALKWKNTNKEEMKRFIALLLLQGVVQKPVEQWFWSKRPILSTP
;
A
#
# COMPACT_ATOMS: atom_id res chain seq x y z
N MET A 1 13.77 -32.50 -24.74
CA MET A 1 12.38 -31.96 -24.74
C MET A 1 12.14 -31.31 -23.40
N ASN A 2 11.79 -30.03 -23.41
CA ASN A 2 10.89 -29.35 -22.46
C ASN A 2 10.84 -27.90 -22.98
N SER A 3 9.78 -27.62 -23.74
CA SER A 3 9.46 -26.28 -24.19
C SER A 3 8.65 -25.62 -23.08
N ASP A 4 9.24 -24.67 -22.36
CA ASP A 4 8.49 -23.79 -21.48
C ASP A 4 7.87 -22.70 -22.35
N SER A 5 6.55 -22.81 -22.53
CA SER A 5 5.74 -21.81 -23.22
C SER A 5 5.41 -20.70 -22.23
N GLU A 6 6.02 -19.54 -22.43
CA GLU A 6 5.65 -18.29 -21.77
C GLU A 6 4.25 -17.90 -22.26
N ASN A 7 3.24 -18.02 -21.39
CA ASN A 7 1.89 -17.57 -21.71
C ASN A 7 1.67 -16.25 -20.97
N GLU A 8 1.87 -15.15 -21.68
CA GLU A 8 1.52 -13.80 -21.23
C GLU A 8 0.00 -13.76 -20.97
N CYS A 9 -0.37 -13.54 -19.71
CA CYS A 9 -1.74 -13.26 -19.34
C CYS A 9 -2.04 -11.82 -19.78
N LEU A 10 -2.74 -11.67 -20.90
CA LEU A 10 -3.29 -10.39 -21.35
C LEU A 10 -4.32 -9.94 -20.32
N ILE A 11 -3.93 -9.02 -19.44
CA ILE A 11 -4.85 -8.32 -18.56
C ILE A 11 -5.58 -7.31 -19.43
N GLU A 12 -6.83 -7.61 -19.76
CA GLU A 12 -7.75 -6.60 -20.31
C GLU A 12 -8.02 -5.56 -19.22
N ASP A 13 -7.60 -4.33 -19.51
CA ASP A 13 -7.75 -3.15 -18.66
C ASP A 13 -9.24 -2.77 -18.58
N ARG A 14 -9.96 -3.33 -17.62
CA ARG A 14 -11.34 -2.96 -17.32
C ARG A 14 -11.31 -1.85 -16.27
N SER A 15 -11.16 -0.61 -16.74
CA SER A 15 -11.40 0.60 -15.97
C SER A 15 -12.85 0.57 -15.47
N SER A 16 -13.03 0.16 -14.22
CA SER A 16 -14.28 0.30 -13.49
C SER A 16 -14.17 1.61 -12.74
N ASP A 17 -14.71 2.66 -13.34
CA ASP A 17 -14.86 3.99 -12.74
C ASP A 17 -15.92 3.91 -11.64
N GLU A 18 -15.52 3.43 -10.47
CA GLU A 18 -16.32 3.53 -9.24
C GLU A 18 -16.24 4.98 -8.76
N GLU A 19 -17.28 5.77 -9.03
CA GLU A 19 -17.42 7.13 -8.52
C GLU A 19 -17.48 7.11 -6.98
N PHE A 20 -16.35 7.43 -6.36
CA PHE A 20 -16.25 7.68 -4.93
C PHE A 20 -16.99 8.98 -4.60
N SER A 21 -18.26 8.86 -4.19
CA SER A 21 -19.04 9.99 -3.64
C SER A 21 -18.52 10.33 -2.25
N SER A 22 -17.43 11.08 -2.21
CA SER A 22 -16.91 11.73 -1.01
C SER A 22 -17.91 12.80 -0.55
N SER A 23 -18.55 12.60 0.60
CA SER A 23 -19.42 13.61 1.19
C SER A 23 -18.56 14.67 1.87
N GLU A 24 -18.11 15.63 1.09
CA GLU A 24 -17.42 16.82 1.59
C GLU A 24 -18.43 17.62 2.45
N SER A 25 -18.16 17.75 3.75
CA SER A 25 -18.88 18.72 4.57
C SER A 25 -18.38 20.11 4.16
N GLU A 26 -19.21 20.84 3.44
CA GLU A 26 -18.99 22.24 3.06
C GLU A 26 -18.89 23.09 4.34
N SER A 27 -17.67 23.27 4.84
CA SER A 27 -17.40 24.33 5.81
C SER A 27 -17.36 25.64 5.02
N ASP A 28 -18.42 26.44 5.15
CA ASP A 28 -18.46 27.84 4.71
C ASP A 28 -17.30 28.61 5.36
N ASP A 29 -16.17 28.67 4.67
CA ASP A 29 -15.08 29.59 4.97
C ASP A 29 -14.88 30.46 3.72
N ASP A 30 -15.27 31.72 3.85
CA ASP A 30 -15.29 32.71 2.76
C ASP A 30 -13.90 32.84 2.09
N CYS A 31 -13.90 32.77 0.76
CA CYS A 31 -12.88 33.29 -0.17
C CYS A 31 -11.53 32.54 -0.32
N LEU A 32 -11.57 31.26 -0.70
CA LEU A 32 -10.43 30.61 -1.38
C LEU A 32 -10.48 30.71 -2.91
N ASP A 33 -11.43 31.45 -3.48
CA ASP A 33 -11.55 31.61 -4.94
C ASP A 33 -10.27 32.20 -5.55
N SER A 34 -9.63 33.14 -4.86
CA SER A 34 -8.35 33.72 -5.31
C SER A 34 -7.17 32.73 -5.30
N ALA A 35 -7.26 31.60 -4.58
CA ALA A 35 -6.19 30.60 -4.54
C ALA A 35 -6.21 29.67 -5.77
N ARG A 36 -7.29 29.69 -6.57
CA ARG A 36 -7.46 28.86 -7.77
C ARG A 36 -7.08 29.58 -9.07
N ASP A 37 -6.76 30.87 -9.00
CA ASP A 37 -6.31 31.64 -10.15
C ASP A 37 -4.84 31.33 -10.47
N TRP A 38 -4.63 30.57 -11.54
CA TRP A 38 -3.31 30.29 -12.09
C TRP A 38 -2.77 31.52 -12.82
N CYS A 39 -1.72 32.13 -12.29
CA CYS A 39 -1.05 33.26 -12.91
C CYS A 39 0.14 32.80 -13.78
N GLN A 40 0.29 33.39 -14.96
CA GLN A 40 1.48 33.17 -15.79
C GLN A 40 2.71 33.80 -15.12
N ILE A 41 3.74 33.00 -14.89
CA ILE A 41 5.00 33.47 -14.30
C ILE A 41 5.88 34.10 -15.39
N ASP A 42 6.20 35.39 -15.22
CA ASP A 42 7.24 36.05 -16.01
C ASP A 42 8.62 35.72 -15.44
N VAL A 43 9.34 34.82 -16.12
CA VAL A 43 10.66 34.32 -15.73
C VAL A 43 11.77 35.38 -15.86
N THR A 44 11.48 36.52 -16.52
CA THR A 44 12.45 37.62 -16.70
C THR A 44 12.42 38.63 -15.55
N SER A 45 11.41 38.56 -14.69
CA SER A 45 11.30 39.37 -13.48
C SER A 45 11.65 38.52 -12.25
N PRO A 46 12.56 38.96 -11.36
CA PRO A 46 12.82 38.24 -10.12
C PRO A 46 11.57 38.29 -9.24
N LEU A 47 10.90 37.15 -9.09
CA LEU A 47 9.75 37.01 -8.20
C LEU A 47 10.14 37.36 -6.75
N PRO A 48 9.24 37.99 -5.97
CA PRO A 48 9.42 38.11 -4.54
C PRO A 48 9.65 36.72 -3.92
N SER A 49 10.62 36.60 -3.02
CA SER A 49 10.83 35.35 -2.29
C SER A 49 9.54 34.93 -1.59
N HIS A 50 9.15 33.66 -1.74
CA HIS A 50 7.94 33.11 -1.14
C HIS A 50 7.91 33.42 0.37
N PRO A 51 6.74 33.78 0.94
CA PRO A 51 6.60 33.95 2.38
C PRO A 51 7.07 32.68 3.09
N LYS A 52 8.02 32.81 4.02
CA LYS A 52 8.43 31.70 4.87
C LYS A 52 7.43 31.57 6.00
N PHE A 53 6.55 30.59 5.92
CA PHE A 53 5.66 30.25 7.03
C PHE A 53 6.44 29.42 8.05
N PRO A 54 6.68 29.92 9.28
CA PRO A 54 7.31 29.11 10.31
C PRO A 54 6.35 27.99 10.73
N PHE A 55 6.88 26.80 10.97
CA PHE A 55 6.11 25.72 11.56
C PHE A 55 5.70 26.11 12.99
N THR A 56 4.40 26.18 13.24
CA THR A 56 3.81 26.54 14.55
C THR A 56 3.33 25.34 15.36
N GLY A 57 3.39 24.14 14.77
CA GLY A 57 3.01 22.92 15.46
C GLY A 57 4.01 22.55 16.55
N ASN A 58 3.54 21.77 17.53
CA ASN A 58 4.44 21.10 18.47
C ASN A 58 5.06 19.88 17.76
N PRO A 59 6.38 19.86 17.51
CA PRO A 59 7.02 18.71 16.90
C PRO A 59 7.11 17.54 17.90
N GLY A 60 7.15 16.32 17.39
CA GLY A 60 7.30 15.10 18.19
C GLY A 60 6.08 14.19 18.18
N ILE A 61 6.18 13.12 18.96
CA ILE A 61 5.10 12.14 19.13
C ILE A 61 3.96 12.76 19.91
N LYS A 62 2.75 12.62 19.36
CA LYS A 62 1.50 13.15 19.94
C LYS A 62 0.67 12.09 20.65
N VAL A 63 1.15 10.84 20.65
CA VAL A 63 0.49 9.70 21.28
C VAL A 63 1.29 9.24 22.48
N CYS A 64 0.61 8.77 23.52
CA CYS A 64 1.27 8.19 24.69
C CYS A 64 1.75 6.78 24.32
N ILE A 65 3.06 6.60 24.25
CA ILE A 65 3.71 5.29 24.06
C ILE A 65 4.43 4.97 25.37
N GLY A 66 4.58 3.69 25.71
CA GLY A 66 5.35 3.31 26.89
C GLY A 66 6.81 3.75 26.74
N ASP A 67 7.51 3.92 27.87
CA ASP A 67 8.97 4.17 27.88
C ASP A 67 9.80 2.94 27.46
N SER A 68 9.16 1.92 26.85
CA SER A 68 9.80 0.65 26.47
C SER A 68 10.79 0.82 25.31
N GLY A 69 10.58 1.82 24.45
CA GLY A 69 11.38 2.00 23.24
C GLY A 69 11.26 0.85 22.24
N ASP A 70 10.24 -0.01 22.38
CA ASP A 70 10.02 -1.18 21.53
C ASP A 70 9.52 -0.75 20.14
N PRO A 71 10.27 -0.99 19.05
CA PRO A 71 9.83 -0.67 17.68
C PRO A 71 8.46 -1.26 17.32
N PHE A 72 8.06 -2.37 17.94
CA PHE A 72 6.78 -3.00 17.69
C PHE A 72 5.60 -2.16 18.22
N GLU A 73 5.76 -1.41 19.31
CA GLU A 73 4.72 -0.49 19.80
C GLU A 73 4.46 0.63 18.79
N TYR A 74 5.51 1.18 18.18
CA TYR A 74 5.37 2.20 17.13
C TYR A 74 4.71 1.64 15.87
N PHE A 75 5.05 0.40 15.49
CA PHE A 75 4.42 -0.27 14.35
C PHE A 75 2.91 -0.42 14.54
N ASN A 76 2.48 -0.82 15.73
CA ASN A 76 1.06 -1.01 16.06
C ASN A 76 0.26 0.32 16.09
N LEU A 77 0.90 1.49 16.09
CA LEU A 77 0.19 2.76 15.91
C LEU A 77 -0.36 2.96 14.49
N PHE A 78 0.24 2.28 13.51
CA PHE A 78 -0.16 2.37 12.10
C PHE A 78 -0.92 1.12 11.65
N LEU A 79 -0.48 -0.05 12.11
CA LEU A 79 -1.07 -1.34 11.76
C LEU A 79 -1.49 -2.05 13.03
N ASP A 80 -2.62 -1.61 13.58
CA ASP A 80 -3.24 -2.23 14.75
C ASP A 80 -4.04 -3.49 14.39
N ASP A 81 -4.61 -4.12 15.41
CA ASP A 81 -5.39 -5.34 15.24
C ASP A 81 -6.68 -5.13 14.45
N GLU A 82 -7.25 -3.92 14.43
CA GLU A 82 -8.44 -3.58 13.65
C GLU A 82 -8.08 -3.51 12.16
N MET A 83 -7.00 -2.80 11.83
CA MET A 83 -6.44 -2.76 10.49
C MET A 83 -6.11 -4.16 9.96
N PHE A 84 -5.49 -5.02 10.78
CA PHE A 84 -5.24 -6.40 10.36
C PHE A 84 -6.53 -7.21 10.16
N SER A 85 -7.56 -6.98 10.99
CA SER A 85 -8.86 -7.64 10.83
C SER A 85 -9.50 -7.24 9.51
N PHE A 86 -9.49 -5.93 9.20
CA PHE A 86 -10.01 -5.39 7.95
C PHE A 86 -9.28 -5.97 6.73
N ILE A 87 -7.95 -5.96 6.71
CA ILE A 87 -7.16 -6.51 5.60
C ILE A 87 -7.46 -8.00 5.38
N VAL A 88 -7.58 -8.78 6.46
CA VAL A 88 -7.89 -10.21 6.38
C VAL A 88 -9.29 -10.45 5.82
N GLU A 89 -10.30 -9.70 6.28
CA GLU A 89 -11.67 -9.80 5.80
C GLU A 89 -11.75 -9.49 4.30
N GLU A 90 -11.19 -8.35 3.90
CA GLU A 90 -11.14 -7.91 2.51
C GLU A 90 -10.42 -8.90 1.60
N THR A 91 -9.27 -9.43 2.04
CA THR A 91 -8.49 -10.40 1.26
C THR A 91 -9.28 -11.69 1.03
N ASN A 92 -9.95 -12.18 2.08
CA ASN A 92 -10.75 -13.41 1.99
C ASN A 92 -12.00 -13.19 1.12
N ARG A 93 -12.68 -12.05 1.28
CA ARG A 93 -13.84 -11.68 0.46
C ARG A 93 -13.47 -11.60 -1.02
N TYR A 94 -12.35 -10.96 -1.34
CA TYR A 94 -11.86 -10.89 -2.72
C TYR A 94 -11.59 -12.29 -3.29
N ALA A 95 -10.97 -13.17 -2.50
CA ALA A 95 -10.72 -14.54 -2.95
C ALA A 95 -12.02 -15.29 -3.25
N GLU A 96 -13.05 -15.16 -2.41
CA GLU A 96 -14.38 -15.72 -2.66
C GLU A 96 -14.96 -15.22 -3.98
N SER A 97 -14.99 -13.90 -4.19
CA SER A 97 -15.46 -13.32 -5.46
C SER A 97 -14.63 -13.76 -6.67
N PHE A 98 -13.32 -13.96 -6.51
CA PHE A 98 -12.45 -14.47 -7.56
C PHE A 98 -12.86 -15.90 -7.96
N PHE A 99 -13.11 -16.80 -7.00
CA PHE A 99 -13.49 -18.19 -7.30
C PHE A 99 -14.88 -18.32 -7.90
N GLU A 100 -15.82 -17.43 -7.56
CA GLU A 100 -17.15 -17.43 -8.16
C GLU A 100 -17.11 -17.13 -9.67
N ASN A 101 -16.12 -16.35 -10.11
CA ASN A 101 -16.04 -15.84 -11.48
C ASN A 101 -14.91 -16.47 -12.33
N ALA A 102 -14.04 -17.30 -11.74
CA ALA A 102 -12.87 -17.84 -12.43
C ALA A 102 -13.08 -19.26 -12.99
N GLU A 103 -12.76 -19.44 -14.28
CA GLU A 103 -12.54 -20.76 -14.86
C GLU A 103 -11.08 -21.18 -14.69
N LEU A 104 -10.82 -22.14 -13.77
CA LEU A 104 -9.46 -22.53 -13.41
C LEU A 104 -9.03 -23.84 -14.09
N ALA A 105 -7.85 -23.81 -14.71
CA ALA A 105 -7.24 -25.02 -15.24
C ALA A 105 -6.93 -26.05 -14.13
N PRO A 106 -7.02 -27.36 -14.44
CA PRO A 106 -6.62 -28.40 -13.50
C PRO A 106 -5.18 -28.19 -13.00
N GLY A 107 -5.01 -28.16 -11.68
CA GLY A 107 -3.69 -27.95 -11.05
C GLY A 107 -3.28 -26.49 -10.85
N SER A 108 -4.14 -25.52 -11.18
CA SER A 108 -3.89 -24.10 -10.85
C SER A 108 -3.59 -23.91 -9.36
N ARG A 109 -2.63 -23.03 -9.05
CA ARG A 109 -2.27 -22.66 -7.67
C ARG A 109 -3.45 -22.08 -6.90
N ALA A 110 -4.33 -21.36 -7.60
CA ALA A 110 -5.53 -20.77 -7.01
C ALA A 110 -6.42 -21.84 -6.34
N LEU A 111 -6.50 -23.05 -6.90
CA LEU A 111 -7.27 -24.16 -6.30
C LEU A 111 -6.76 -24.61 -4.92
N LYS A 112 -5.56 -24.16 -4.50
CA LYS A 112 -4.99 -24.43 -3.17
C LYS A 112 -5.20 -23.28 -2.18
N TRP A 113 -5.94 -22.24 -2.57
CA TRP A 113 -6.24 -21.11 -1.69
C TRP A 113 -6.93 -21.57 -0.41
N LYS A 114 -6.61 -20.88 0.68
CA LYS A 114 -7.27 -20.99 1.97
C LYS A 114 -7.41 -19.59 2.53
N ASN A 115 -8.51 -19.34 3.23
CA ASN A 115 -8.71 -18.08 3.90
C ASN A 115 -7.54 -17.80 4.84
N THR A 116 -7.02 -16.59 4.76
CA THR A 116 -5.95 -16.12 5.62
C THR A 116 -6.49 -15.68 6.97
N ASN A 117 -5.59 -15.42 7.91
CA ASN A 117 -5.89 -14.95 9.25
C ASN A 117 -4.88 -13.88 9.68
N LYS A 118 -5.13 -13.25 10.84
CA LYS A 118 -4.28 -12.16 11.34
C LYS A 118 -2.83 -12.57 11.54
N GLU A 119 -2.56 -13.78 12.03
CA GLU A 119 -1.19 -14.25 12.26
C GLU A 119 -0.43 -14.45 10.96
N GLU A 120 -1.08 -15.02 9.94
CA GLU A 120 -0.50 -15.14 8.61
C GLU A 120 -0.26 -13.77 7.97
N MET A 121 -1.22 -12.85 8.07
CA MET A 121 -1.11 -11.51 7.51
C MET A 121 0.00 -10.70 8.19
N LYS A 122 0.12 -10.77 9.52
CA LYS A 122 1.23 -10.16 10.29
C LYS A 122 2.59 -10.69 9.81
N ARG A 123 2.72 -12.01 9.62
CA ARG A 123 3.96 -12.61 9.07
C ARG A 123 4.23 -12.17 7.64
N PHE A 124 3.19 -12.08 6.81
CA PHE A 124 3.34 -11.62 5.43
C PHE A 124 3.85 -10.17 5.38
N ILE A 125 3.27 -9.25 6.15
CA ILE A 125 3.76 -7.87 6.25
C ILE A 125 5.19 -7.83 6.80
N ALA A 126 5.51 -8.63 7.82
CA ALA A 126 6.87 -8.72 8.34
C ALA A 126 7.89 -9.17 7.27
N LEU A 127 7.51 -10.11 6.39
CA LEU A 127 8.33 -10.50 5.24
C LEU A 127 8.50 -9.35 4.25
N LEU A 128 7.45 -8.58 3.95
CA LEU A 128 7.55 -7.41 3.07
C LEU A 128 8.49 -6.34 3.64
N LEU A 129 8.40 -6.06 4.94
CA LEU A 129 9.33 -5.15 5.63
C LEU A 129 10.78 -5.66 5.52
N LEU A 130 11.01 -6.96 5.72
CA LEU A 130 12.33 -7.57 5.55
C LEU A 130 12.85 -7.43 4.11
N GLN A 131 11.99 -7.56 3.10
CA GLN A 131 12.37 -7.33 1.69
C GLN A 131 12.73 -5.87 1.40
N GLY A 132 12.12 -4.92 2.11
CA GLY A 132 12.50 -3.51 2.05
C GLY A 132 13.92 -3.25 2.58
N VAL A 133 14.34 -4.03 3.59
CA VAL A 133 15.69 -3.95 4.19
C VAL A 133 16.72 -4.73 3.36
N VAL A 134 16.41 -5.98 3.02
CA VAL A 134 17.28 -6.85 2.23
C VAL A 134 16.85 -6.73 0.79
N GLN A 135 17.51 -5.90 0.00
CA GLN A 135 17.11 -5.74 -1.40
C GLN A 135 17.66 -6.86 -2.28
N LYS A 136 16.82 -7.37 -3.20
CA LYS A 136 17.24 -8.28 -4.28
C LYS A 136 16.76 -7.72 -5.63
N PRO A 137 17.52 -7.95 -6.72
CA PRO A 137 17.16 -7.44 -8.05
C PRO A 137 15.79 -7.88 -8.57
N VAL A 138 15.32 -9.06 -8.15
CA VAL A 138 14.03 -9.61 -8.59
C VAL A 138 13.32 -10.31 -7.44
N GLU A 139 11.99 -10.21 -7.44
CA GLU A 139 11.14 -10.70 -6.35
C GLU A 139 11.29 -12.20 -6.11
N GLN A 140 11.33 -12.99 -7.19
CA GLN A 140 11.51 -14.44 -7.13
C GLN A 140 12.80 -14.88 -6.39
N TRP A 141 13.82 -14.02 -6.29
CA TRP A 141 15.04 -14.37 -5.56
C TRP A 141 14.85 -14.37 -4.04
N PHE A 142 13.84 -13.67 -3.51
CA PHE A 142 13.49 -13.76 -2.08
C PHE A 142 13.01 -15.14 -1.67
N TRP A 143 12.43 -15.87 -2.62
CA TRP A 143 11.85 -17.20 -2.43
C TRP A 143 12.77 -18.33 -2.92
N SER A 144 14.01 -18.01 -3.30
CA SER A 144 14.97 -18.97 -3.83
C SER A 144 15.61 -19.84 -2.74
N LYS A 145 15.72 -21.14 -3.00
CA LYS A 145 16.45 -22.09 -2.13
C LYS A 145 17.93 -22.23 -2.50
N ARG A 146 18.42 -21.49 -3.50
CA ARG A 146 19.84 -21.54 -3.91
C ARG A 146 20.68 -20.89 -2.80
N PRO A 147 21.75 -21.51 -2.30
CA PRO A 147 22.53 -20.97 -1.19
C PRO A 147 23.03 -19.52 -1.42
N ILE A 148 23.41 -19.19 -2.65
CA ILE A 148 23.88 -17.83 -3.01
C ILE A 148 22.78 -16.76 -2.99
N LEU A 149 21.51 -17.17 -3.08
CA LEU A 149 20.36 -16.27 -3.12
C LEU A 149 19.51 -16.35 -1.84
N SER A 150 19.88 -17.19 -0.87
CA SER A 150 19.09 -17.37 0.35
C SER A 150 18.95 -16.05 1.11
N THR A 151 17.75 -15.78 1.60
CA THR A 151 17.48 -14.71 2.56
C THR A 151 17.65 -15.30 3.97
N PRO A 152 18.18 -14.54 4.95
CA PRO A 152 18.22 -14.96 6.35
C PRO A 152 16.86 -15.39 6.91
#